data_AF-A0A662JGF7-F1
#
_entry.id   AF-A0A662JGF7-F1
#
_cell.length_a   1.000
_cell.length_b   1.000
_cell.length_c   1.000
_cell.angle_alpha   90.00
_cell.angle_beta   90.00
_cell.angle_gamma   90.00
#
_symmetry.space_group_name_H-M   'P 1'
#
loop_
_entity.id
_entity.type
_entity.pdbx_description
1 polymer ?
#
loop_
_entity_poly.entity_id
_entity_poly.type
_entity_poly.pdbx_seq_one_letter_code
_entity_poly.pdbx_strand_id
1 'polypeptide(L)'
;MSMEPAPPLIERKVRDLVLEHVRRVCEAVRNMVLTIESYVSMDQRGVALHLTRTKQMEGEADDYRRNIYEYLAKASPALLNREDWVRLSIDLDKMADLAYSVAYRISIACDKAWFPPSEVVSKLGEMAEATLQLCEKLKEALFTYTFNVEHALNVCREIEGMEEDIDRIHRDLAMMILEVAAPLPLTLLLRDICERMESISDFILDAVQDLRLLAFYRFS
;
A
#
# COMPACT_ATOMS: atom_id res chain seq x y z
N MET A 1 -7.69 32.34 10.77
CA MET A 1 -7.05 31.04 11.04
C MET A 1 -7.28 30.70 12.50
N SER A 2 -8.37 30.01 12.79
CA SER A 2 -8.65 29.48 14.13
C SER A 2 -7.64 28.36 14.39
N MET A 3 -6.77 28.50 15.40
CA MET A 3 -5.89 27.41 15.79
C MET A 3 -6.75 26.27 16.31
N GLU A 4 -6.69 25.12 15.65
CA GLU A 4 -7.29 23.87 16.09
C GLU A 4 -6.80 23.53 17.51
N PRO A 5 -7.68 23.09 18.43
CA PRO A 5 -7.25 22.66 19.75
C PRO A 5 -6.24 21.51 19.64
N ALA A 6 -5.22 21.56 20.49
CA ALA A 6 -4.20 20.52 20.58
C ALA A 6 -4.86 19.15 20.80
N PRO A 7 -4.59 18.13 19.94
CA PRO A 7 -5.18 16.81 20.12
C PRO A 7 -4.72 16.21 21.45
N PRO A 8 -5.58 15.44 22.14
CA PRO A 8 -5.23 14.74 23.38
C PRO A 8 -3.92 13.97 23.21
N LEU A 9 -3.11 13.86 24.28
CA LEU A 9 -1.85 13.10 24.26
C LEU A 9 -2.02 11.69 23.71
N ILE A 10 -3.21 11.12 23.88
CA ILE A 10 -3.56 9.79 23.41
C ILE A 10 -3.62 9.71 21.88
N GLU A 11 -4.33 10.65 21.25
CA GLU A 11 -4.46 10.71 19.80
C GLU A 11 -3.11 10.96 19.13
N ARG A 12 -2.26 11.81 19.73
CA ARG A 12 -0.90 12.06 19.22
C ARG A 12 -0.10 10.76 19.15
N LYS A 13 -0.16 9.94 20.19
CA LYS A 13 0.64 8.71 20.26
C LYS A 13 0.18 7.65 19.26
N VAL A 14 -1.14 7.44 19.08
CA VAL A 14 -1.63 6.50 18.05
C VAL A 14 -1.26 6.99 16.65
N ARG A 15 -1.38 8.29 16.39
CA ARG A 15 -1.00 8.89 15.12
C ARG A 15 0.47 8.68 14.80
N ASP A 16 1.36 8.88 15.77
CA ASP A 16 2.79 8.65 15.59
C ASP A 16 3.07 7.17 15.24
N LEU A 17 2.38 6.23 15.89
CA LEU A 17 2.49 4.80 15.57
C LEU A 17 1.99 4.49 14.15
N VAL A 18 0.86 5.06 13.73
CA VAL A 18 0.32 4.92 12.37
C VAL A 18 1.26 5.51 11.32
N LEU A 19 1.93 6.62 11.63
CA LEU A 19 2.93 7.21 10.72
C LEU A 19 4.14 6.30 10.52
N GLU A 20 4.64 5.64 11.58
CA GLU A 20 5.71 4.66 11.43
C GLU A 20 5.21 3.41 10.68
N HIS A 21 3.98 2.98 10.95
CA HIS A 21 3.36 1.87 10.25
C HIS A 21 3.32 2.12 8.73
N VAL A 22 2.70 3.23 8.28
CA VAL A 22 2.61 3.53 6.85
C VAL A 22 3.98 3.72 6.19
N ARG A 23 5.00 4.20 6.92
CA ARG A 23 6.37 4.27 6.37
C ARG A 23 6.91 2.88 6.01
N ARG A 24 6.72 1.89 6.89
CA ARG A 24 7.11 0.50 6.61
C ARG A 24 6.31 -0.11 5.47
N VAL A 25 5.00 0.18 5.42
CA VAL A 25 4.13 -0.24 4.30
C VAL A 25 4.63 0.34 2.97
N CYS A 26 4.90 1.65 2.89
CA CYS A 26 5.47 2.26 1.67
C CYS A 26 6.83 1.66 1.30
N GLU A 27 7.68 1.36 2.27
CA GLU A 27 8.98 0.71 2.03
C GLU A 27 8.80 -0.72 1.51
N ALA A 28 7.80 -1.47 1.98
CA ALA A 28 7.44 -2.78 1.45
C ALA A 28 6.96 -2.68 -0.01
N VAL A 29 6.01 -1.77 -0.31
CA VAL A 29 5.52 -1.52 -1.67
C VAL A 29 6.64 -1.08 -2.59
N ARG A 30 7.54 -0.21 -2.13
CA ARG A 30 8.71 0.21 -2.92
C ARG A 30 9.63 -0.96 -3.25
N ASN A 31 9.93 -1.83 -2.29
CA ASN A 31 10.74 -3.01 -2.57
C ASN A 31 10.02 -4.01 -3.47
N MET A 32 8.68 -4.13 -3.40
CA MET A 32 7.90 -4.89 -4.37
C MET A 32 8.10 -4.36 -5.80
N VAL A 33 8.03 -3.04 -6.02
CA VAL A 33 8.32 -2.43 -7.33
C VAL A 33 9.75 -2.75 -7.78
N LEU A 34 10.75 -2.59 -6.91
CA LEU A 34 12.15 -2.92 -7.22
C LEU A 34 12.35 -4.42 -7.52
N THR A 35 11.56 -5.30 -6.90
CA THR A 35 11.54 -6.73 -7.24
C THR A 35 11.00 -6.95 -8.66
N ILE A 36 9.93 -6.26 -9.05
CA ILE A 36 9.38 -6.32 -10.41
C ILE A 36 10.40 -5.77 -11.43
N GLU A 37 11.02 -4.62 -11.15
CA GLU A 37 12.06 -4.02 -12.00
C GLU A 37 13.27 -4.93 -12.21
N SER A 38 13.74 -5.56 -11.12
CA SER A 38 14.84 -6.52 -11.19
C SER A 38 14.46 -7.74 -12.04
N TYR A 39 13.24 -8.23 -11.89
CA TYR A 39 12.74 -9.38 -12.64
C TYR A 39 12.64 -9.11 -14.15
N VAL A 40 12.10 -7.96 -14.54
CA VAL A 40 12.03 -7.57 -15.96
C VAL A 40 13.40 -7.30 -16.57
N SER A 41 14.36 -6.90 -15.73
CA SER A 41 15.77 -6.70 -16.10
C SER A 41 16.62 -7.98 -16.03
N MET A 42 16.00 -9.12 -15.70
CA MET A 42 16.67 -10.42 -15.50
C MET A 42 17.78 -10.40 -14.42
N ASP A 43 17.70 -9.48 -13.46
CA ASP A 43 18.61 -9.41 -12.31
C ASP A 43 18.12 -10.29 -11.15
N GLN A 44 18.52 -11.55 -11.17
CA GLN A 44 18.18 -12.52 -10.12
C GLN A 44 18.67 -12.09 -8.72
N ARG A 45 19.81 -11.39 -8.64
CA ARG A 45 20.36 -10.93 -7.36
C ARG A 45 19.52 -9.78 -6.80
N GLY A 46 19.12 -8.85 -7.68
CA GLY A 46 18.16 -7.79 -7.36
C GLY A 46 16.84 -8.35 -6.86
N VAL A 47 16.26 -9.34 -7.56
CA VAL A 47 15.01 -10.01 -7.13
C VAL A 47 15.13 -10.58 -5.71
N ALA A 48 16.18 -11.35 -5.42
CA ALA A 48 16.39 -11.95 -4.10
C ALA A 48 16.63 -10.91 -2.99
N LEU A 49 17.39 -9.85 -3.29
CA LEU A 49 17.65 -8.75 -2.37
C LEU A 49 16.35 -8.03 -2.01
N HIS A 50 15.59 -7.61 -3.01
CA HIS A 50 14.37 -6.84 -2.81
C HIS A 50 13.26 -7.67 -2.19
N LEU A 51 13.12 -8.95 -2.53
CA LEU A 51 12.21 -9.87 -1.81
C LEU A 51 12.51 -9.91 -0.31
N THR A 52 13.78 -10.05 0.06
CA THR A 52 14.20 -10.10 1.46
C THR A 52 13.86 -8.81 2.20
N ARG A 53 14.07 -7.66 1.53
CA ARG A 53 13.71 -6.35 2.08
C ARG A 53 12.21 -6.17 2.21
N THR A 54 11.42 -6.57 1.21
CA THR A 54 9.95 -6.52 1.27
C THR A 54 9.43 -7.33 2.45
N LYS A 55 9.95 -8.56 2.66
CA LYS A 55 9.60 -9.39 3.81
C LYS A 55 9.95 -8.75 5.15
N GLN A 56 11.12 -8.11 5.23
CA GLN A 56 11.52 -7.41 6.45
C GLN A 56 10.55 -6.26 6.76
N MET A 57 10.21 -5.45 5.76
CA MET A 57 9.32 -4.30 5.94
C MET A 57 7.88 -4.71 6.26
N GLU A 58 7.39 -5.81 5.68
CA GLU A 58 6.11 -6.42 6.04
C GLU A 58 6.10 -6.87 7.51
N GLY A 59 7.10 -7.61 7.97
CA GLY A 59 7.20 -7.99 9.39
C GLY A 59 7.29 -6.78 10.34
N GLU A 60 8.03 -5.74 9.98
CA GLU A 60 8.08 -4.50 10.77
C GLU A 60 6.72 -3.76 10.77
N ALA A 61 5.97 -3.78 9.66
CA ALA A 61 4.63 -3.21 9.58
C ALA A 61 3.63 -3.93 10.50
N ASP A 62 3.64 -5.27 10.50
CA ASP A 62 2.82 -6.10 11.41
C ASP A 62 3.12 -5.79 12.89
N ASP A 63 4.40 -5.62 13.24
CA ASP A 63 4.79 -5.22 14.60
C ASP A 63 4.22 -3.84 14.98
N TYR A 64 4.21 -2.86 14.06
CA TYR A 64 3.56 -1.57 14.31
C TYR A 64 2.05 -1.68 14.47
N ARG A 65 1.37 -2.50 13.64
CA ARG A 65 -0.07 -2.78 13.82
C ARG A 65 -0.35 -3.35 15.20
N ARG A 66 0.43 -4.33 15.66
CA ARG A 66 0.29 -4.90 17.01
C ARG A 66 0.48 -3.85 18.10
N ASN A 67 1.49 -3.00 17.97
CA ASN A 67 1.73 -1.89 18.89
C ASN A 67 0.54 -0.90 18.95
N ILE A 68 -0.09 -0.61 17.80
CA ILE A 68 -1.29 0.22 17.73
C ILE A 68 -2.45 -0.45 18.49
N TYR A 69 -2.68 -1.75 18.30
CA TYR A 69 -3.75 -2.47 18.99
C TYR A 69 -3.55 -2.51 20.51
N GLU A 70 -2.35 -2.82 20.96
CA GLU A 70 -2.02 -2.81 22.39
C GLU A 70 -2.23 -1.43 23.01
N TYR A 71 -1.86 -0.38 22.27
CA TYR A 71 -2.05 0.99 22.70
C TYR A 71 -3.53 1.35 22.82
N LEU A 72 -4.31 1.09 21.76
CA LEU A 72 -5.74 1.38 21.71
C LEU A 72 -6.54 0.59 22.75
N ALA A 73 -6.17 -0.67 23.02
CA ALA A 73 -6.79 -1.48 24.06
C ALA A 73 -6.65 -0.84 25.46
N LYS A 74 -5.48 -0.25 25.75
CA LYS A 74 -5.19 0.43 27.04
C LYS A 74 -5.82 1.82 27.12
N ALA A 75 -5.93 2.53 26.00
CA ALA A 75 -6.45 3.89 25.92
C ALA A 75 -7.98 3.97 25.73
N SER A 76 -8.63 2.81 25.52
CA SER A 76 -9.97 2.63 24.99
C SER A 76 -11.09 3.52 25.56
N PRO A 77 -11.16 3.83 26.88
CA PRO A 77 -12.22 4.71 27.42
C PRO A 77 -12.08 6.20 27.03
N ALA A 78 -10.91 6.62 26.55
CA ALA A 78 -10.58 8.03 26.33
C ALA A 78 -10.50 8.45 24.84
N LEU A 79 -10.66 7.50 23.91
CA LEU A 79 -10.56 7.75 22.47
C LEU A 79 -11.84 7.29 21.75
N LEU A 80 -12.69 8.25 21.37
CA LEU A 80 -14.01 8.00 20.76
C LEU A 80 -13.91 7.30 19.39
N ASN A 81 -12.91 7.64 18.59
CA ASN A 81 -12.71 7.16 17.22
C ASN A 81 -11.71 5.98 17.11
N ARG A 82 -11.57 5.20 18.19
CA ARG A 82 -10.60 4.07 18.25
C ARG A 82 -10.81 3.04 17.13
N GLU A 83 -12.06 2.83 16.72
CA GLU A 83 -12.42 1.78 15.75
C GLU A 83 -11.91 2.16 14.36
N ASP A 84 -11.91 3.46 14.05
CA ASP A 84 -11.40 3.97 12.77
C ASP A 84 -9.88 3.88 12.71
N TRP A 85 -9.18 4.11 13.84
CA TRP A 85 -7.75 3.85 13.95
C TRP A 85 -7.40 2.36 13.78
N VAL A 86 -8.24 1.47 14.31
CA VAL A 86 -8.06 0.01 14.13
C VAL A 86 -8.24 -0.36 12.67
N ARG A 87 -9.32 0.07 12.01
CA ARG A 87 -9.59 -0.25 10.59
C ARG A 87 -8.49 0.29 9.68
N LEU A 88 -8.09 1.55 9.85
CA LEU A 88 -6.96 2.14 9.15
C LEU A 88 -5.68 1.29 9.29
N SER A 89 -5.41 0.80 10.50
CA SER A 89 -4.24 -0.04 10.76
C SER A 89 -4.36 -1.45 10.17
N ILE A 90 -5.58 -1.97 10.00
CA ILE A 90 -5.83 -3.24 9.31
C ILE A 90 -5.49 -3.08 7.82
N ASP A 91 -6.01 -2.03 7.19
CA ASP A 91 -5.89 -1.87 5.74
C ASP A 91 -4.46 -1.53 5.32
N LEU A 92 -3.75 -0.70 6.11
CA LEU A 92 -2.31 -0.47 5.93
C LEU A 92 -1.49 -1.78 5.97
N ASP A 93 -1.81 -2.69 6.89
CA ASP A 93 -1.06 -3.95 7.01
C ASP A 93 -1.35 -4.90 5.84
N LYS A 94 -2.61 -4.99 5.39
CA LYS A 94 -2.97 -5.79 4.21
C LYS A 94 -2.20 -5.34 2.96
N MET A 95 -1.90 -4.05 2.82
CA MET A 95 -1.07 -3.54 1.73
C MET A 95 0.35 -4.12 1.78
N ALA A 96 0.98 -4.16 2.96
CA ALA A 96 2.33 -4.73 3.13
C ALA A 96 2.34 -6.25 2.88
N ASP A 97 1.33 -6.96 3.38
CA ASP A 97 1.12 -8.39 3.11
C ASP A 97 1.03 -8.68 1.61
N LEU A 98 0.21 -7.91 0.89
CA LEU A 98 0.06 -8.04 -0.56
C LEU A 98 1.36 -7.72 -1.29
N ALA A 99 2.10 -6.69 -0.87
CA ALA A 99 3.38 -6.34 -1.46
C ALA A 99 4.40 -7.48 -1.34
N TYR A 100 4.50 -8.11 -0.18
CA TYR A 100 5.32 -9.32 0.00
C TYR A 100 4.82 -10.49 -0.85
N SER A 101 3.49 -10.67 -0.92
CA SER A 101 2.85 -11.71 -1.72
C SER A 101 3.19 -11.61 -3.21
N VAL A 102 3.23 -10.39 -3.76
CA VAL A 102 3.65 -10.11 -5.14
C VAL A 102 5.14 -10.38 -5.33
N ALA A 103 5.99 -9.83 -4.45
CA ALA A 103 7.44 -10.03 -4.52
C ALA A 103 7.83 -11.52 -4.50
N TYR A 104 7.16 -12.31 -3.66
CA TYR A 104 7.37 -13.76 -3.56
C TYR A 104 6.98 -14.52 -4.84
N ARG A 105 5.93 -14.10 -5.54
CA ARG A 105 5.53 -14.71 -6.82
C ARG A 105 6.51 -14.36 -7.94
N ILE A 106 6.96 -13.12 -7.96
CA ILE A 106 8.00 -12.68 -8.89
C ILE A 106 9.28 -13.49 -8.68
N SER A 107 9.68 -13.77 -7.43
CA SER A 107 10.86 -14.62 -7.20
C SER A 107 10.65 -16.05 -7.70
N ILE A 108 9.46 -16.64 -7.51
CA ILE A 108 9.13 -17.96 -8.07
C ILE A 108 9.21 -17.95 -9.60
N ALA A 109 8.68 -16.91 -10.25
CA ALA A 109 8.73 -16.78 -11.71
C ALA A 109 10.19 -16.65 -12.20
N CYS A 110 10.98 -15.83 -11.51
CA CYS A 110 12.41 -15.65 -11.75
C CYS A 110 13.20 -16.96 -11.63
N ASP A 111 12.99 -17.73 -10.55
CA ASP A 111 13.65 -19.02 -10.30
C ASP A 111 13.30 -20.06 -11.38
N LYS A 112 12.08 -19.99 -11.91
CA LYS A 112 11.59 -20.87 -12.98
C LYS A 112 11.93 -20.38 -14.39
N ALA A 113 12.63 -19.24 -14.51
CA ALA A 113 12.89 -18.56 -15.77
C ALA A 113 11.63 -18.32 -16.61
N TRP A 114 10.51 -18.07 -15.94
CA TRP A 114 9.29 -17.61 -16.60
C TRP A 114 9.41 -16.12 -16.76
N PHE A 115 9.31 -15.61 -18.00
CA PHE A 115 9.41 -14.18 -18.28
C PHE A 115 8.24 -13.74 -19.14
N PRO A 116 7.57 -12.62 -18.80
CA PRO A 116 6.48 -12.08 -19.60
C PRO A 116 6.98 -11.58 -20.96
N PRO A 117 6.12 -11.59 -22.00
CA PRO A 117 6.36 -10.86 -23.25
C PRO A 117 6.57 -9.35 -23.02
N SER A 118 7.26 -8.69 -23.95
CA SER A 118 7.65 -7.28 -23.82
C SER A 118 6.47 -6.33 -23.60
N GLU A 119 5.32 -6.60 -24.21
CA GLU A 119 4.11 -5.80 -24.06
C GLU A 119 3.62 -5.82 -22.60
N VAL A 120 3.61 -7.02 -22.00
CA VAL A 120 3.21 -7.22 -20.59
C VAL A 120 4.24 -6.62 -19.64
N VAL A 121 5.54 -6.70 -19.95
CA VAL A 121 6.61 -6.08 -19.14
C VAL A 121 6.37 -4.59 -18.95
N SER A 122 6.09 -3.87 -20.04
CA SER A 122 5.88 -2.42 -19.98
C SER A 122 4.68 -2.06 -19.12
N LYS A 123 3.56 -2.76 -19.31
CA LYS A 123 2.30 -2.47 -18.60
C LYS A 123 2.36 -2.91 -17.13
N LEU A 124 3.08 -3.99 -16.82
CA LEU A 124 3.36 -4.43 -15.45
C LEU A 124 4.17 -3.37 -14.68
N GLY A 125 5.20 -2.80 -15.30
CA GLY A 125 5.98 -1.72 -14.69
C GLY A 125 5.16 -0.45 -14.46
N GLU A 126 4.32 -0.09 -15.42
CA GLU A 126 3.38 1.05 -15.28
C GLU A 126 2.44 0.87 -14.08
N MET A 127 1.86 -0.32 -13.92
CA MET A 127 0.98 -0.62 -12.78
C MET A 127 1.74 -0.56 -11.46
N ALA A 128 2.93 -1.16 -11.40
CA ALA A 128 3.76 -1.18 -10.19
C ALA A 128 4.12 0.24 -9.72
N GLU A 129 4.53 1.11 -10.65
CA GLU A 129 4.86 2.51 -10.35
C GLU A 129 3.62 3.30 -9.90
N ALA A 130 2.48 3.11 -10.57
CA ALA A 130 1.24 3.77 -10.19
C ALA A 130 0.78 3.36 -8.76
N THR A 131 0.86 2.08 -8.42
CA THR A 131 0.58 1.57 -7.06
C THR A 131 1.52 2.20 -6.02
N LEU A 132 2.81 2.35 -6.32
CA LEU A 132 3.76 3.02 -5.41
C LEU A 132 3.44 4.50 -5.22
N GLN A 133 3.09 5.21 -6.30
CA GLN A 133 2.70 6.62 -6.22
C GLN A 133 1.44 6.81 -5.36
N LEU A 134 0.45 5.93 -5.50
CA LEU A 134 -0.76 5.95 -4.67
C LEU A 134 -0.42 5.72 -3.19
N CYS A 135 0.47 4.77 -2.91
CA CYS A 135 0.94 4.47 -1.55
C CYS A 135 1.70 5.65 -0.92
N GLU A 136 2.58 6.31 -1.68
CA GLU A 136 3.30 7.50 -1.24
C GLU A 136 2.35 8.68 -0.97
N LYS A 137 1.29 8.83 -1.77
CA LYS A 137 0.24 9.82 -1.56
C LYS A 137 -0.59 9.55 -0.30
N LEU A 138 -0.91 8.29 0.01
CA LEU A 138 -1.55 7.94 1.29
C LEU A 138 -0.67 8.34 2.49
N LYS A 139 0.64 8.07 2.41
CA LYS A 139 1.58 8.50 3.45
C LYS A 139 1.63 10.03 3.58
N GLU A 140 1.60 10.76 2.47
CA GLU A 140 1.48 12.22 2.47
C GLU A 140 0.20 12.69 3.16
N ALA A 141 -0.94 12.06 2.88
CA ALA A 141 -2.23 12.38 3.51
C ALA A 141 -2.18 12.17 5.03
N LEU A 142 -1.67 11.02 5.48
CA LEU A 142 -1.53 10.70 6.92
C LEU A 142 -0.56 11.64 7.63
N PHE A 143 0.55 12.01 6.97
CA PHE A 143 1.49 12.98 7.51
C PHE A 143 0.85 14.37 7.61
N THR A 144 0.16 14.81 6.57
CA THR A 144 -0.50 16.11 6.49
C THR A 144 -1.62 16.25 7.53
N TYR A 145 -2.37 15.16 7.78
CA TYR A 145 -3.39 15.10 8.83
C TYR A 145 -2.88 15.53 10.22
N THR A 146 -1.57 15.39 10.47
CA THR A 146 -0.98 15.72 11.77
C THR A 146 -0.97 17.22 12.08
N PHE A 147 -0.92 18.09 11.06
CA PHE A 147 -0.82 19.54 11.22
C PHE A 147 -1.82 20.35 10.38
N ASN A 148 -2.48 19.75 9.38
CA ASN A 148 -3.48 20.43 8.55
C ASN A 148 -4.53 19.44 8.02
N VAL A 149 -5.65 19.33 8.74
CA VAL A 149 -6.75 18.40 8.41
C VAL A 149 -7.41 18.75 7.07
N GLU A 150 -7.65 20.03 6.79
CA GLU A 150 -8.27 20.47 5.54
C GLU A 150 -7.39 20.11 4.33
N HIS A 151 -6.08 20.29 4.44
CA HIS A 151 -5.17 19.88 3.38
C HIS A 151 -5.09 18.36 3.24
N ALA A 152 -5.12 17.60 4.34
CA ALA A 152 -5.16 16.14 4.28
C ALA A 152 -6.40 15.64 3.51
N LEU A 153 -7.56 16.26 3.72
CA LEU A 153 -8.78 15.98 2.96
C LEU A 153 -8.65 16.32 1.46
N ASN A 154 -7.82 17.29 1.08
CA ASN A 154 -7.52 17.58 -0.32
C ASN A 154 -6.66 16.47 -0.93
N VAL A 155 -5.62 16.02 -0.23
CA VAL A 155 -4.78 14.89 -0.67
C VAL A 155 -5.63 13.61 -0.80
N CYS A 156 -6.55 13.36 0.14
CA CYS A 156 -7.50 12.25 0.03
C CYS A 156 -8.38 12.32 -1.24
N ARG A 157 -8.65 13.50 -1.79
CA ARG A 157 -9.40 13.65 -3.06
C ARG A 157 -8.50 13.45 -4.28
N GLU A 158 -7.22 13.82 -4.19
CA GLU A 158 -6.24 13.52 -5.24
C GLU A 158 -6.07 11.99 -5.40
N ILE A 159 -5.99 11.25 -4.29
CA ILE A 159 -5.85 9.79 -4.30
C ILE A 159 -7.03 9.11 -5.02
N GLU A 160 -8.27 9.55 -4.78
CA GLU A 160 -9.44 9.01 -5.48
C GLU A 160 -9.37 9.23 -7.00
N GLY A 161 -8.86 10.38 -7.46
CA GLY A 161 -8.66 10.61 -8.89
C GLY A 161 -7.54 9.75 -9.49
N MET A 162 -6.52 9.40 -8.71
CA MET A 162 -5.44 8.51 -9.16
C MET A 162 -5.88 7.04 -9.25
N GLU A 163 -6.86 6.62 -8.46
CA GLU A 163 -7.39 5.26 -8.53
C GLU A 163 -8.08 4.98 -9.88
N GLU A 164 -8.80 5.95 -10.45
CA GLU A 164 -9.44 5.79 -11.77
C GLU A 164 -8.41 5.43 -12.87
N ASP A 165 -7.20 5.97 -12.76
CA ASP A 165 -6.09 5.65 -13.67
C ASP A 165 -5.53 4.25 -13.42
N ILE A 166 -5.41 3.82 -12.16
CA ILE A 166 -4.94 2.47 -11.81
C ILE A 166 -5.94 1.41 -12.26
N ASP A 167 -7.24 1.64 -12.08
CA ASP A 167 -8.31 0.77 -12.55
C ASP A 167 -8.27 0.54 -14.07
N ARG A 168 -7.94 1.61 -14.82
CA ARG A 168 -7.76 1.50 -16.27
C ARG A 168 -6.51 0.66 -16.59
N ILE A 169 -5.39 0.95 -15.93
CA ILE A 169 -4.13 0.21 -16.11
C ILE A 169 -4.29 -1.28 -15.79
N HIS A 170 -4.97 -1.61 -14.71
CA HIS A 170 -5.29 -2.98 -14.31
C HIS A 170 -6.11 -3.70 -15.37
N ARG A 171 -7.23 -3.11 -15.81
CA ARG A 171 -8.10 -3.73 -16.83
C ARG A 171 -7.35 -3.99 -18.14
N ASP A 172 -6.55 -3.03 -18.57
CA ASP A 172 -5.72 -3.15 -19.77
C ASP A 172 -4.67 -4.27 -19.61
N LEU A 173 -3.96 -4.30 -18.48
CA LEU A 173 -2.94 -5.32 -18.19
C LEU A 173 -3.57 -6.72 -18.07
N ALA A 174 -4.69 -6.84 -17.36
CA ALA A 174 -5.41 -8.09 -17.17
C ALA A 174 -5.87 -8.68 -18.50
N MET A 175 -6.40 -7.85 -19.41
CA MET A 175 -6.80 -8.31 -20.74
C MET A 175 -5.57 -8.69 -21.59
N MET A 176 -4.52 -7.87 -21.57
CA MET A 176 -3.28 -8.13 -22.30
C MET A 176 -2.64 -9.47 -21.88
N ILE A 177 -2.62 -9.79 -20.58
CA ILE A 177 -2.11 -11.07 -20.06
C ILE A 177 -2.85 -12.27 -20.68
N LEU A 178 -4.14 -12.14 -20.98
CA LEU A 178 -4.96 -13.21 -21.58
C LEU A 178 -4.76 -13.34 -23.10
N GLU A 179 -4.41 -12.24 -23.77
CA GLU A 179 -4.25 -12.21 -25.23
C GLU A 179 -2.86 -12.67 -25.69
N VAL A 180 -1.83 -12.53 -24.84
CA VAL A 180 -0.48 -12.96 -25.19
C VAL A 180 -0.32 -14.48 -25.14
N ALA A 181 0.48 -15.01 -26.07
CA ALA A 181 0.81 -16.42 -26.13
C ALA A 181 1.85 -16.80 -25.05
N ALA A 182 1.43 -16.84 -23.79
CA ALA A 182 2.23 -17.31 -22.65
C ALA A 182 1.77 -18.70 -22.18
N PRO A 183 2.66 -19.53 -21.59
CA PRO A 183 2.24 -20.78 -20.96
C PRO A 183 1.24 -20.52 -19.82
N LEU A 184 0.21 -21.35 -19.71
CA LEU A 184 -0.85 -21.21 -18.69
C LEU A 184 -0.33 -20.93 -17.27
N PRO A 185 0.74 -21.60 -16.76
CA PRO A 185 1.26 -21.27 -15.44
C PRO A 185 1.75 -19.83 -15.28
N LEU A 186 2.39 -19.27 -16.32
CA LEU A 186 2.84 -17.88 -16.32
C LEU A 186 1.64 -16.92 -16.45
N THR A 187 0.67 -17.21 -17.31
CA THR A 187 -0.57 -16.42 -17.43
C THR A 187 -1.29 -16.29 -16.09
N LEU A 188 -1.47 -17.41 -15.36
CA LEU A 188 -2.13 -17.41 -14.06
C LEU A 188 -1.32 -16.63 -13.00
N LEU A 189 0.01 -16.78 -13.01
CA LEU A 189 0.88 -16.07 -12.07
C LEU A 189 0.88 -14.56 -12.31
N LEU A 190 0.96 -14.12 -13.58
CA LEU A 190 0.89 -12.71 -13.94
C LEU A 190 -0.46 -12.10 -13.59
N ARG A 191 -1.54 -12.85 -13.81
CA ARG A 191 -2.88 -12.41 -13.39
C ARG A 191 -2.96 -12.26 -11.88
N ASP A 192 -2.54 -13.24 -11.09
CA ASP A 192 -2.54 -13.14 -9.62
C ASP A 192 -1.67 -11.98 -9.10
N ILE A 193 -0.57 -11.64 -9.79
CA ILE A 193 0.22 -10.43 -9.49
C ILE A 193 -0.57 -9.15 -9.80
N CYS A 194 -1.22 -9.08 -10.96
CA CYS A 194 -2.06 -7.96 -11.39
C CYS A 194 -3.20 -7.69 -10.39
N GLU A 195 -3.99 -8.71 -10.05
CA GLU A 195 -5.10 -8.58 -9.09
C GLU A 195 -4.59 -8.12 -7.71
N ARG A 196 -3.41 -8.57 -7.26
CA ARG A 196 -2.86 -8.16 -5.96
C ARG A 196 -2.42 -6.70 -5.91
N MET A 197 -1.90 -6.16 -7.00
CA MET A 197 -1.54 -4.74 -7.07
C MET A 197 -2.79 -3.85 -7.12
N GLU A 198 -3.87 -4.31 -7.76
CA GLU A 198 -5.18 -3.66 -7.69
C GLU A 198 -5.73 -3.71 -6.26
N SER A 199 -5.71 -4.86 -5.59
CA SER A 199 -6.11 -4.96 -4.18
C SER A 199 -5.31 -4.05 -3.23
N ILE A 200 -4.03 -3.75 -3.50
CA ILE A 200 -3.28 -2.74 -2.73
C ILE A 200 -3.93 -1.36 -2.89
N SER A 201 -4.38 -1.04 -4.10
CA SER A 201 -5.02 0.24 -4.44
C SER A 201 -6.39 0.36 -3.78
N ASP A 202 -7.16 -0.72 -3.74
CA ASP A 202 -8.43 -0.80 -2.99
C ASP A 202 -8.21 -0.53 -1.49
N PHE A 203 -7.22 -1.18 -0.87
CA PHE A 203 -6.93 -0.94 0.55
C PHE A 203 -6.40 0.47 0.83
N ILE A 204 -5.76 1.12 -0.15
CA ILE A 204 -5.43 2.54 -0.04
C ILE A 204 -6.70 3.38 0.01
N LEU A 205 -7.71 3.08 -0.82
CA LEU A 205 -8.99 3.78 -0.77
C LEU A 205 -9.74 3.54 0.55
N ASP A 206 -9.77 2.31 1.06
CA ASP A 206 -10.35 2.01 2.37
C ASP A 206 -9.67 2.83 3.48
N ALA A 207 -8.33 2.86 3.48
CA ALA A 207 -7.54 3.69 4.40
C ALA A 207 -7.83 5.19 4.25
N VAL A 208 -8.07 5.67 3.03
CA VAL A 208 -8.49 7.07 2.78
C VAL A 208 -9.86 7.35 3.39
N GLN A 209 -10.83 6.43 3.29
CA GLN A 209 -12.15 6.62 3.89
C GLN A 209 -12.08 6.64 5.43
N ASP A 210 -11.27 5.78 6.03
CA ASP A 210 -11.04 5.81 7.48
C ASP A 210 -10.35 7.11 7.91
N LEU A 211 -9.36 7.59 7.17
CA LEU A 211 -8.71 8.88 7.44
C LEU A 211 -9.68 10.06 7.35
N ARG A 212 -10.62 10.04 6.39
CA ARG A 212 -11.67 11.07 6.28
C ARG A 212 -12.59 11.08 7.49
N LEU A 213 -12.99 9.90 7.97
CA LEU A 213 -13.81 9.79 9.15
C LEU A 213 -13.08 10.34 10.39
N LEU A 214 -11.79 9.98 10.55
CA LEU A 214 -10.91 10.55 11.57
C LEU A 214 -10.83 12.09 11.48
N ALA A 215 -10.71 12.64 10.28
CA ALA A 215 -10.70 14.07 10.03
C ALA A 215 -12.01 14.76 10.44
N PHE A 216 -13.17 14.16 10.17
CA PHE A 216 -14.46 14.74 10.57
C PHE A 216 -14.66 14.83 12.09
N TYR A 217 -14.09 13.89 12.84
CA TYR A 217 -14.08 13.98 14.30
C TYR A 217 -13.30 15.17 14.85
N ARG A 218 -12.36 15.76 14.08
CA ARG A 218 -11.62 16.96 14.53
C ARG A 218 -12.36 18.27 14.31
N PHE A 219 -13.37 18.27 13.44
CA PHE A 219 -14.27 19.41 13.24
C PHE A 219 -15.48 19.41 14.19
N SER A 220 -15.69 18.31 14.93
CA SER A 220 -16.82 18.09 15.85
C SER A 220 -16.44 18.44 17.29
#